data_AF-A0A8T5D5G4-F1
#
_entry.id   AF-A0A8T5D5G4-F1
#
_cell.length_a   1.000
_cell.length_b   1.000
_cell.length_c   1.000
_cell.angle_alpha   90.00
_cell.angle_beta   90.00
_cell.angle_gamma   90.00
#
_symmetry.space_group_name_H-M   'P 1'
#
loop_
_entity.id
_entity.type
_entity.pdbx_description
1 polymer ?
#
loop_
_entity_poly.entity_id
_entity_poly.type
_entity_poly.pdbx_seq_one_letter_code
_entity_poly.pdbx_strand_id
1 'polypeptide(L)'
;MQRGKKGAIELSITTIVVVVIGITILTLGLKWVTNTMSGISEQTEDLQRVTEGQIMEIFGNSDKSISTVSKKYTVEQGKTLDNLEVYLRNNIHPGAPYSLQYTLNILSNPASINSADVLSNVDWVKSPIEMTSGESYSDTVLINTQNLPLGVYKFEAVLSCSPNCNPVDPRHQFILTVI
;
A
#
# COMPACT_ATOMS: atom_id res chain seq x y z
N MET A 1 2.75 -76.38 -18.40
CA MET A 1 3.33 -75.05 -18.74
C MET A 1 2.50 -73.92 -18.10
N GLN A 2 2.73 -73.51 -16.84
CA GLN A 2 2.08 -72.31 -16.24
C GLN A 2 2.90 -71.68 -15.09
N ARG A 3 4.20 -71.40 -15.29
CA ARG A 3 5.03 -70.71 -14.26
C ARG A 3 5.47 -69.28 -14.62
N GLY A 4 5.31 -68.85 -15.88
CA GLY A 4 5.73 -67.51 -16.33
C GLY A 4 4.71 -66.37 -16.17
N LYS A 5 3.42 -66.68 -15.96
CA LYS A 5 2.36 -65.63 -15.90
C LYS A 5 2.28 -64.91 -14.55
N LYS A 6 2.72 -65.53 -13.44
CA LYS A 6 2.63 -64.92 -12.10
C LYS A 6 3.66 -63.82 -11.86
N GLY A 7 4.91 -64.01 -12.27
CA GLY A 7 5.97 -63.01 -12.08
C GLY A 7 5.79 -61.74 -12.92
N ALA A 8 5.26 -61.85 -14.13
CA ALA A 8 4.97 -60.69 -14.97
C ALA A 8 3.80 -59.84 -14.43
N ILE A 9 2.79 -60.48 -13.82
CA ILE A 9 1.66 -59.79 -13.19
C ILE A 9 2.13 -59.03 -11.95
N GLU A 10 2.96 -59.64 -11.11
CA GLU A 10 3.48 -59.01 -9.89
C GLU A 10 4.33 -57.77 -10.20
N LEU A 11 5.15 -57.81 -11.25
CA LEU A 11 5.92 -56.65 -11.69
C LEU A 11 5.03 -55.50 -12.19
N SER A 12 3.96 -55.82 -12.94
CA SER A 12 3.02 -54.82 -13.48
C SER A 12 2.18 -54.13 -12.40
N ILE A 13 1.84 -54.84 -11.32
CA ILE A 13 1.09 -54.30 -10.18
C ILE A 13 1.92 -53.25 -9.45
N THR A 14 3.19 -53.54 -9.15
CA THR A 14 4.07 -52.63 -8.41
C THR A 14 4.30 -51.32 -9.17
N THR A 15 4.47 -51.38 -10.51
CA THR A 15 4.63 -50.18 -11.34
C THR A 15 3.37 -49.30 -11.32
N ILE A 16 2.18 -49.90 -11.42
CA ILE A 16 0.92 -49.15 -11.37
C ILE A 16 0.75 -48.47 -10.01
N VAL A 17 1.07 -49.17 -8.92
CA VAL A 17 0.99 -48.61 -7.56
C VAL A 17 1.89 -47.38 -7.41
N VAL A 18 3.13 -47.43 -7.90
CA VAL A 18 4.07 -46.29 -7.84
C VAL A 18 3.55 -45.11 -8.64
N VAL A 19 3.00 -45.34 -9.84
CA VAL A 19 2.44 -44.27 -10.68
C VAL A 19 1.24 -43.60 -10.01
N VAL A 20 0.33 -44.39 -9.43
CA VAL A 20 -0.84 -43.86 -8.72
C VAL A 20 -0.43 -43.02 -7.51
N ILE A 21 0.52 -43.52 -6.70
CA ILE A 21 1.05 -42.78 -5.56
C ILE A 21 1.68 -41.46 -6.02
N GLY A 22 2.46 -41.47 -7.10
CA GLY A 22 3.07 -40.26 -7.67
C GLY A 22 2.04 -39.20 -8.05
N ILE A 23 0.96 -39.59 -8.73
CA ILE A 23 -0.11 -38.67 -9.15
C ILE A 23 -0.88 -38.12 -7.93
N THR A 24 -1.12 -38.95 -6.90
CA THR A 24 -1.79 -38.49 -5.67
C THR A 24 -0.96 -37.48 -4.89
N ILE A 25 0.35 -37.67 -4.79
CA ILE A 25 1.25 -36.73 -4.09
C ILE A 25 1.33 -35.42 -4.88
N LEU A 26 1.40 -35.49 -6.22
CA LEU A 26 1.45 -34.30 -7.07
C LEU A 26 0.18 -33.44 -6.94
N THR A 27 -0.99 -34.07 -6.96
CA THR A 27 -2.28 -33.35 -6.85
C THR A 27 -2.50 -32.74 -5.46
N LEU A 28 -2.13 -33.46 -4.39
CA LEU A 28 -2.17 -32.93 -3.03
C LEU A 28 -1.15 -31.79 -2.83
N GLY A 29 0.05 -31.92 -3.40
CA GLY A 29 1.09 -30.89 -3.36
C GLY A 29 0.66 -29.59 -4.03
N LEU A 30 0.09 -29.66 -5.25
CA LEU A 30 -0.43 -28.48 -5.94
C LEU A 30 -1.59 -27.81 -5.19
N LYS A 31 -2.49 -28.60 -4.60
CA LYS A 31 -3.60 -28.06 -3.80
C LYS A 31 -3.11 -27.38 -2.52
N TRP A 32 -2.05 -27.90 -1.90
CA TRP A 32 -1.43 -27.28 -0.73
C TRP A 32 -0.75 -25.95 -1.09
N VAL A 33 0.05 -25.90 -2.16
CA VAL A 33 0.72 -24.67 -2.62
C VAL A 33 -0.30 -23.57 -2.93
N THR A 34 -1.37 -23.91 -3.66
CA THR A 34 -2.42 -22.94 -4.03
C THR A 34 -3.20 -22.42 -2.82
N ASN A 35 -3.50 -23.27 -1.83
CA ASN A 35 -4.15 -22.84 -0.59
C ASN A 35 -3.23 -22.00 0.32
N THR A 36 -1.94 -22.33 0.42
CA THR A 36 -0.99 -21.53 1.22
C THR A 36 -0.73 -20.17 0.59
N MET A 37 -0.62 -20.09 -0.74
CA MET A 37 -0.44 -18.81 -1.43
C MET A 37 -1.67 -17.91 -1.35
N SER A 38 -2.88 -18.46 -1.41
CA SER A 38 -4.13 -17.68 -1.24
C SER A 38 -4.36 -17.22 0.22
N GLY A 39 -3.97 -18.00 1.21
CA GLY A 39 -4.03 -17.57 2.62
C GLY A 39 -3.04 -16.44 2.99
N ILE A 40 -2.02 -16.18 2.17
CA ILE A 40 -1.09 -15.04 2.36
C ILE A 40 -1.71 -13.73 1.83
N SER A 41 -2.52 -13.79 0.78
CA SER A 41 -3.26 -12.60 0.31
C SER A 41 -4.22 -12.07 1.36
N GLU A 42 -4.94 -12.94 2.08
CA GLU A 42 -5.87 -12.52 3.15
C GLU A 42 -5.15 -11.89 4.36
N GLN A 43 -3.94 -12.37 4.71
CA GLN A 43 -3.12 -11.73 5.75
C GLN A 43 -2.62 -10.32 5.38
N THR A 44 -2.63 -9.96 4.10
CA THR A 44 -2.26 -8.60 3.67
C THR A 44 -3.40 -7.61 3.96
N GLU A 45 -4.66 -8.05 3.90
CA GLU A 45 -5.83 -7.21 4.25
C GLU A 45 -5.89 -6.97 5.78
N ASP A 46 -5.56 -7.96 6.60
CA ASP A 46 -5.51 -7.78 8.06
C ASP A 46 -4.38 -6.83 8.52
N LEU A 47 -3.28 -6.72 7.76
CA LEU A 47 -2.23 -5.72 8.00
C LEU A 47 -2.73 -4.29 7.77
N GLN A 48 -3.65 -4.05 6.83
CA GLN A 48 -4.25 -2.73 6.64
C GLN A 48 -5.04 -2.28 7.87
N ARG A 49 -5.82 -3.19 8.48
CA ARG A 49 -6.62 -2.87 9.69
C ARG A 49 -5.78 -2.60 10.93
N VAL A 50 -4.62 -3.25 11.07
CA VAL A 50 -3.67 -2.95 12.15
C VAL A 50 -3.06 -1.54 11.99
N THR A 51 -3.03 -1.01 10.77
CA THR A 51 -2.44 0.31 10.52
C THR A 51 -3.37 1.45 10.99
N GLU A 52 -4.70 1.30 10.89
CA GLU A 52 -5.67 2.28 11.41
C GLU A 52 -5.51 2.56 12.92
N GLY A 53 -5.31 1.51 13.71
CA GLY A 53 -5.06 1.64 15.15
C GLY A 53 -3.75 2.35 15.47
N GLN A 54 -2.71 2.14 14.66
CA GLN A 54 -1.42 2.82 14.83
C GLN A 54 -1.46 4.29 14.39
N ILE A 55 -2.31 4.66 13.43
CA ILE A 55 -2.49 6.07 13.04
C ILE A 55 -3.09 6.88 14.20
N MET A 56 -4.11 6.33 14.87
CA MET A 56 -4.70 6.96 16.07
C MET A 56 -3.68 7.09 17.20
N GLU A 57 -2.76 6.13 17.35
CA GLU A 57 -1.69 6.17 18.35
C GLU A 57 -0.59 7.18 17.98
N ILE A 58 -0.19 7.26 16.71
CA ILE A 58 0.78 8.22 16.18
C ILE A 58 0.25 9.64 16.33
N PHE A 59 -1.02 9.91 16.00
CA PHE A 59 -1.59 11.25 16.15
C PHE A 59 -1.99 11.53 17.58
N GLY A 60 -2.57 10.59 18.32
CA GLY A 60 -3.02 10.77 19.71
C GLY A 60 -1.92 11.28 20.64
N ASN A 61 -0.67 10.86 20.40
CA ASN A 61 0.50 11.20 21.22
C ASN A 61 1.54 12.09 20.52
N SER A 62 1.33 12.56 19.27
CA SER A 62 2.31 13.43 18.59
C SER A 62 1.78 14.83 18.26
N ASP A 63 2.67 15.81 18.38
CA ASP A 63 2.41 17.22 18.03
C ASP A 63 2.41 17.45 16.51
N LYS A 64 2.41 16.40 15.69
CA LYS A 64 2.49 16.50 14.23
C LYS A 64 1.19 17.01 13.65
N SER A 65 1.30 18.00 12.77
CA SER A 65 0.14 18.59 12.08
C SER A 65 -0.22 17.87 10.78
N ILE A 66 0.71 17.09 10.20
CA ILE A 66 0.50 16.29 8.97
C ILE A 66 1.26 14.96 9.03
N SER A 67 0.64 13.87 8.54
CA SER A 67 1.29 12.57 8.34
C SER A 67 0.54 11.73 7.31
N THR A 68 1.18 10.68 6.82
CA THR A 68 0.56 9.62 6.03
C THR A 68 0.56 8.30 6.79
N VAL A 69 -0.31 7.38 6.39
CA VAL A 69 -0.42 6.01 6.91
C VAL A 69 0.88 5.24 6.76
N SER A 70 1.41 5.26 5.54
CA SER A 70 2.66 4.61 5.19
C SER A 70 3.62 5.65 4.63
N LYS A 71 4.92 5.46 4.87
CA LYS A 71 5.97 6.29 4.27
C LYS A 71 6.46 5.74 2.93
N LYS A 72 6.05 4.52 2.58
CA LYS A 72 6.47 3.79 1.40
C LYS A 72 5.26 3.09 0.79
N TYR A 73 5.05 3.32 -0.49
CA TYR A 73 4.01 2.69 -1.29
C TYR A 73 4.67 2.01 -2.48
N THR A 74 4.17 0.84 -2.84
CA THR A 74 4.59 0.10 -4.02
C THR A 74 3.35 -0.16 -4.86
N VAL A 75 3.40 0.20 -6.13
CA VAL A 75 2.27 0.07 -7.05
C VAL A 75 2.78 -0.49 -8.37
N GLU A 76 2.03 -1.41 -8.97
CA GLU A 76 2.33 -1.90 -10.31
C GLU A 76 1.98 -0.85 -11.34
N GLN A 77 2.84 -0.68 -12.35
CA GLN A 77 2.60 0.23 -13.45
C GLN A 77 1.24 -0.04 -14.12
N GLY A 78 0.46 1.03 -14.35
CA GLY A 78 -0.88 0.92 -14.94
C GLY A 78 -2.01 0.81 -13.92
N LYS A 79 -1.70 0.63 -12.63
CA LYS A 79 -2.69 0.69 -11.55
C LYS A 79 -2.76 2.09 -10.93
N THR A 80 -3.89 2.38 -10.29
CA THR A 80 -4.06 3.57 -9.46
C THR A 80 -3.75 3.20 -8.02
N LEU A 81 -2.90 3.98 -7.37
CA LEU A 81 -2.73 3.92 -5.92
C LEU A 81 -3.91 4.68 -5.29
N ASP A 82 -4.69 3.99 -4.46
CA ASP A 82 -5.91 4.50 -3.81
C ASP A 82 -5.90 4.42 -2.29
N ASN A 83 -4.84 3.87 -1.69
CA ASN A 83 -4.69 3.69 -0.24
C ASN A 83 -3.69 4.69 0.39
N LEU A 84 -3.34 5.76 -0.32
CA LEU A 84 -2.53 6.85 0.22
C LEU A 84 -3.42 7.83 0.96
N GLU A 85 -3.50 7.70 2.27
CA GLU A 85 -4.24 8.66 3.10
C GLU A 85 -3.29 9.68 3.75
N VAL A 86 -3.67 10.95 3.66
CA VAL A 86 -3.01 12.10 4.28
C VAL A 86 -3.88 12.60 5.43
N TYR A 87 -3.32 12.59 6.62
CA TYR A 87 -3.97 13.03 7.84
C TYR A 87 -3.47 14.42 8.22
N LEU A 88 -4.43 15.31 8.50
CA LEU A 88 -4.21 16.65 9.00
C LEU A 88 -4.75 16.75 10.42
N ARG A 89 -4.00 17.41 11.30
CA ARG A 89 -4.45 17.70 12.66
C ARG A 89 -4.20 19.17 12.99
N ASN A 90 -5.24 19.84 13.48
CA ASN A 90 -5.08 21.19 13.99
C ASN A 90 -4.63 21.16 15.45
N ASN A 91 -3.32 21.27 15.67
CA ASN A 91 -2.72 21.34 17.01
C ASN A 91 -2.60 22.77 17.56
N ILE A 92 -3.22 23.77 16.90
CA ILE A 92 -3.10 25.17 17.30
C ILE A 92 -4.12 25.47 18.41
N HIS A 93 -3.63 25.73 19.61
CA HIS A 93 -4.44 26.06 20.78
C HIS A 93 -3.98 27.38 21.43
N PRO A 94 -4.89 28.21 21.99
CA PRO A 94 -6.34 28.29 21.74
C PRO A 94 -6.63 29.11 20.47
N GLY A 95 -7.75 28.87 19.78
CA GLY A 95 -8.04 29.70 18.60
C GLY A 95 -9.35 29.44 17.88
N ALA A 96 -9.71 30.44 17.06
CA ALA A 96 -10.75 30.39 16.03
C ALA A 96 -10.51 29.24 15.03
N PRO A 97 -11.50 28.86 14.20
CA PRO A 97 -11.25 27.95 13.08
C PRO A 97 -10.11 28.48 12.21
N TYR A 98 -9.19 27.58 11.88
CA TYR A 98 -8.12 27.85 10.92
C TYR A 98 -8.45 27.15 9.62
N SER A 99 -8.10 27.81 8.52
CA SER A 99 -8.17 27.23 7.19
C SER A 99 -6.88 26.48 6.92
N LEU A 100 -6.92 25.15 6.90
CA LEU A 100 -5.78 24.30 6.58
C LEU A 100 -5.88 23.79 5.15
N GLN A 101 -4.75 23.81 4.44
CA GLN A 101 -4.62 23.29 3.09
C GLN A 101 -3.25 22.65 2.95
N TYR A 102 -3.17 21.47 2.35
CA TYR A 102 -1.89 20.86 2.05
C TYR A 102 -1.63 20.83 0.55
N THR A 103 -0.36 20.84 0.21
CA THR A 103 0.14 20.77 -1.17
C THR A 103 1.09 19.60 -1.29
N LEU A 104 1.07 18.91 -2.42
CA LEU A 104 2.00 17.83 -2.72
C LEU A 104 3.08 18.34 -3.66
N ASN A 105 4.33 18.24 -3.22
CA ASN A 105 5.52 18.57 -3.99
C ASN A 105 6.29 17.29 -4.31
N ILE A 106 7.02 17.30 -5.42
CA ILE A 106 7.91 16.20 -5.79
C ILE A 106 9.35 16.61 -5.48
N LEU A 107 10.00 15.81 -4.65
CA LEU A 107 11.41 16.00 -4.29
C LEU A 107 12.34 15.27 -5.25
N SER A 108 11.90 14.13 -5.80
CA SER A 108 12.70 13.32 -6.71
C SER A 108 11.79 12.43 -7.55
N ASN A 109 12.15 12.27 -8.82
CA ASN A 109 11.48 11.40 -9.78
C ASN A 109 12.52 10.81 -10.75
N PRO A 110 12.18 9.73 -11.49
CA PRO A 110 13.03 9.21 -12.55
C PRO A 110 13.36 10.29 -13.59
N ALA A 111 14.57 10.25 -14.16
CA ALA A 111 15.06 11.23 -15.13
C ALA A 111 14.26 11.25 -16.45
N SER A 112 13.41 10.25 -16.69
CA SER A 112 12.60 10.08 -17.89
C SER A 112 11.28 10.87 -17.87
N ILE A 113 10.92 11.54 -16.78
CA ILE A 113 9.67 12.29 -16.64
C ILE A 113 9.90 13.61 -15.91
N ASN A 114 9.11 14.65 -16.20
CA ASN A 114 9.18 15.90 -15.44
C ASN A 114 8.25 15.87 -14.23
N SER A 115 8.61 16.62 -13.18
CA SER A 115 7.81 16.69 -11.95
C SER A 115 6.39 17.23 -12.21
N ALA A 116 6.20 18.14 -13.18
CA ALA A 116 4.87 18.63 -13.54
C ALA A 116 3.98 17.53 -14.14
N ASP A 117 4.56 16.66 -14.99
CA ASP A 117 3.84 15.53 -15.59
C ASP A 117 3.46 14.51 -14.52
N VAL A 118 4.33 14.26 -13.55
CA VAL A 118 4.00 13.38 -12.41
C VAL A 118 2.85 13.96 -11.58
N LEU A 119 2.90 15.26 -11.22
CA LEU A 119 1.83 15.91 -10.43
C LEU A 119 0.49 15.92 -11.16
N SER A 120 0.48 15.90 -12.50
CA SER A 120 -0.75 15.80 -13.30
C SER A 120 -1.47 14.45 -13.13
N ASN A 121 -0.76 13.42 -12.69
CA ASN A 121 -1.30 12.09 -12.41
C ASN A 121 -1.69 11.90 -10.94
N VAL A 122 -1.59 12.95 -10.12
CA VAL A 122 -1.94 12.93 -8.70
C VAL A 122 -3.21 13.74 -8.49
N ASP A 123 -4.22 13.14 -7.85
CA ASP A 123 -5.48 13.78 -7.49
C ASP A 123 -5.66 13.79 -5.98
N TRP A 124 -6.08 14.93 -5.44
CA TRP A 124 -6.25 15.17 -4.01
C TRP A 124 -7.15 16.39 -3.75
N VAL A 125 -7.62 16.55 -2.52
CA VAL A 125 -8.43 17.71 -2.12
C VAL A 125 -7.57 18.96 -2.05
N LYS A 126 -7.76 19.84 -3.03
CA LYS A 126 -7.06 21.15 -3.11
C LYS A 126 -7.79 22.26 -2.37
N SER A 127 -9.02 22.03 -1.93
CA SER A 127 -9.81 23.05 -1.23
C SER A 127 -9.32 23.20 0.22
N PRO A 128 -9.25 24.43 0.75
CA PRO A 128 -9.00 24.65 2.17
C PRO A 128 -10.11 24.04 3.03
N ILE A 129 -9.73 23.56 4.22
CA ILE A 129 -10.63 22.93 5.17
C ILE A 129 -10.56 23.71 6.47
N GLU A 130 -11.73 24.12 6.96
CA GLU A 130 -11.85 24.80 8.25
C GLU A 130 -11.83 23.76 9.37
N MET A 131 -10.89 23.91 10.30
CA MET A 131 -10.75 23.02 11.46
C MET A 131 -10.58 23.81 12.74
N THR A 132 -11.27 23.39 13.79
CA THR A 132 -11.11 23.89 15.15
C THR A 132 -9.94 23.19 15.87
N SER A 133 -9.49 23.76 16.99
CA SER A 133 -8.40 23.21 17.79
C SER A 133 -8.70 21.77 18.22
N GLY A 134 -7.81 20.83 17.88
CA GLY A 134 -7.91 19.41 18.23
C GLY A 134 -8.64 18.55 17.20
N GLU A 135 -9.30 19.15 16.21
CA GLU A 135 -9.91 18.39 15.12
C GLU A 135 -8.87 17.74 14.21
N SER A 136 -9.27 16.63 13.61
CA SER A 136 -8.46 15.86 12.66
C SER A 136 -9.27 15.62 11.39
N TYR A 137 -8.58 15.63 10.25
CA TYR A 137 -9.15 15.39 8.93
C TYR A 137 -8.27 14.38 8.18
N SER A 138 -8.88 13.56 7.32
CA SER A 138 -8.16 12.63 6.45
C SER A 138 -8.61 12.84 5.01
N ASP A 139 -7.66 12.83 4.09
CA ASP A 139 -7.86 12.85 2.65
C ASP A 139 -7.25 11.61 2.01
N THR A 140 -7.87 11.10 0.95
CA THR A 140 -7.34 9.99 0.15
C THR A 140 -6.75 10.55 -1.14
N VAL A 141 -5.44 10.46 -1.29
CA VAL A 141 -4.71 10.87 -2.49
C VAL A 141 -4.69 9.72 -3.49
N LEU A 142 -5.10 10.01 -4.72
CA LEU A 142 -5.08 9.05 -5.81
C LEU A 142 -3.88 9.32 -6.73
N ILE A 143 -3.10 8.28 -7.05
CA ILE A 143 -1.97 8.40 -7.98
C ILE A 143 -2.15 7.41 -9.13
N ASN A 144 -2.41 7.92 -10.33
CA ASN A 144 -2.50 7.11 -11.54
C ASN A 144 -1.10 6.81 -12.09
N THR A 145 -0.73 5.53 -12.21
CA THR A 145 0.61 5.15 -12.69
C THR A 145 0.68 4.74 -14.15
N GLN A 146 -0.42 4.87 -14.92
CA GLN A 146 -0.45 4.48 -16.34
C GLN A 146 0.61 5.17 -17.18
N ASN A 147 0.87 6.45 -16.93
CA ASN A 147 1.85 7.25 -17.67
C ASN A 147 3.14 7.49 -16.87
N LEU A 148 3.30 6.83 -15.73
CA LEU A 148 4.49 6.97 -14.91
C LEU A 148 5.51 5.90 -15.28
N PRO A 149 6.77 6.27 -15.59
CA PRO A 149 7.83 5.28 -15.79
C PRO A 149 8.11 4.51 -14.49
N LEU A 150 8.64 3.31 -14.64
CA LEU A 150 9.13 2.51 -13.52
C LEU A 150 10.21 3.28 -12.74
N GLY A 151 10.16 3.18 -11.41
CA GLY A 151 11.16 3.79 -10.56
C GLY A 151 10.61 4.35 -9.25
N VAL A 152 11.46 5.11 -8.57
CA VAL A 152 11.19 5.65 -7.24
C VAL A 152 10.87 7.14 -7.34
N TYR A 153 9.76 7.53 -6.76
CA TYR A 153 9.27 8.89 -6.65
C TYR A 153 9.26 9.28 -5.17
N LYS A 154 9.75 10.48 -4.86
CA LYS A 154 9.73 11.04 -3.51
C LYS A 154 8.82 12.25 -3.50
N PHE A 155 7.82 12.23 -2.63
CA PHE A 155 6.85 13.30 -2.46
C PHE A 155 7.03 13.96 -1.08
N GLU A 156 6.67 15.23 -1.01
CA GLU A 156 6.59 16.02 0.20
C GLU A 156 5.21 16.68 0.28
N ALA A 157 4.43 16.31 1.28
CA ALA A 157 3.21 17.01 1.65
C ALA A 157 3.58 18.20 2.53
N VAL A 158 3.19 19.40 2.10
CA VAL A 158 3.42 20.65 2.82
C VAL A 158 2.08 21.25 3.22
N LEU A 159 1.86 21.30 4.53
CA LEU A 159 0.74 21.96 5.17
C LEU A 159 0.94 23.48 5.18
N SER A 160 -0.06 24.18 4.71
CA SER A 160 -0.20 25.63 4.74
C SER A 160 -1.49 25.97 5.47
N CYS A 161 -1.52 27.13 6.12
CA CYS A 161 -2.72 27.54 6.84
C CYS A 161 -2.86 29.06 6.92
N SER A 162 -4.10 29.53 7.08
CA SER A 162 -4.51 30.93 7.06
C SER A 162 -5.44 31.22 8.25
N PRO A 163 -5.42 32.42 8.89
CA PRO A 163 -4.76 33.65 8.45
C PRO A 163 -3.33 33.90 8.98
N ASN A 164 -2.84 33.15 9.97
CA ASN A 164 -1.45 33.22 10.44
C ASN A 164 -1.22 32.12 11.49
N CYS A 165 -0.98 30.90 11.03
CA CYS A 165 -0.54 29.84 11.91
C CYS A 165 0.83 29.32 11.47
N ASN A 166 1.66 29.01 12.47
CA ASN A 166 2.93 28.33 12.29
C ASN A 166 2.72 26.89 12.78
N PRO A 167 2.15 26.00 11.94
CA PRO A 167 1.85 24.63 12.36
C PRO A 167 3.15 23.94 12.75
N VAL A 168 3.08 23.14 13.82
CA VAL A 168 4.21 22.31 14.25
C VAL A 168 4.39 21.21 13.22
N ASP A 169 5.57 21.16 12.59
CA ASP A 169 5.93 20.25 11.51
C ASP A 169 5.00 20.31 10.27
N PRO A 170 5.11 21.35 9.42
CA PRO A 170 4.28 21.50 8.23
C PRO A 170 4.62 20.51 7.11
N ARG A 171 5.63 19.66 7.26
CA ARG A 171 6.15 18.85 6.15
C ARG A 171 6.18 17.38 6.51
N HIS A 172 5.73 16.56 5.59
CA HIS A 172 5.82 15.11 5.68
C HIS A 172 6.21 14.50 4.35
N GLN A 173 7.14 13.56 4.35
CA GLN A 173 7.69 12.95 3.14
C GLN A 173 7.28 11.49 3.03
N PHE A 174 6.96 11.06 1.82
CA PHE A 174 6.68 9.66 1.50
C PHE A 174 7.27 9.27 0.15
N ILE A 175 7.42 7.96 -0.05
CA ILE A 175 8.06 7.36 -1.22
C ILE A 175 7.04 6.49 -1.94
N LEU A 176 6.96 6.64 -3.26
CA LEU A 176 6.21 5.76 -4.15
C LEU A 176 7.19 5.01 -5.04
N THR A 177 7.06 3.70 -5.12
CA THR A 177 7.82 2.84 -6.03
C THR A 177 6.86 2.27 -7.06
N VAL A 178 7.10 2.58 -8.34
CA VAL A 178 6.35 1.99 -9.45
C VAL A 178 7.15 0.81 -9.99
N ILE A 179 6.57 -0.39 -9.92
CA ILE A 179 7.17 -1.66 -10.35
C ILE A 179 6.47 -2.28 -11.55
#